data_AF-A0A523X646-F1
#
_entry.id   AF-A0A523X646-F1
#
_cell.length_a   1.000
_cell.length_b   1.000
_cell.length_c   1.000
_cell.angle_alpha   90.00
_cell.angle_beta   90.00
_cell.angle_gamma   90.00
#
_symmetry.space_group_name_H-M   'P 1'
#
loop_
_entity.id
_entity.type
_entity.pdbx_description
1 polymer ?
#
loop_
_entity_poly.entity_id
_entity_poly.type
_entity_poly.pdbx_seq_one_letter_code
_entity_poly.pdbx_strand_id
1 'polypeptide(L)'
;MRIARELFDGAVVNLGIGIPSLVSSFVPEGMTVIYHTENGALGFGPVVTAEEIEEKADIDLVNASGQYVTPLPGMCFFHHADSFTMIRGGHIDMTVLGVLEVSEKGDLANWMFPGRGVGNIG
;
A
#
# COMPACT_ATOMS: atom_id res chain seq x y z
N MET A 1 -1.32 6.23 15.04
CA MET A 1 -2.49 5.50 14.49
C MET A 1 -2.55 4.08 15.08
N ARG A 2 -3.74 3.50 15.36
CA ARG A 2 -3.85 2.18 16.02
C ARG A 2 -3.25 1.04 15.21
N ILE A 3 -3.57 0.94 13.92
CA ILE A 3 -3.12 -0.14 13.03
C ILE A 3 -1.59 -0.13 12.83
N ALA A 4 -0.94 1.04 12.89
CA ALA A 4 0.53 1.12 12.81
C ALA A 4 1.26 0.36 13.94
N ARG A 5 0.56 0.08 15.06
CA ARG A 5 1.09 -0.75 16.16
C ARG A 5 0.95 -2.25 15.93
N GLU A 6 0.22 -2.67 14.90
CA GLU A 6 0.14 -4.09 14.49
C GLU A 6 1.30 -4.50 13.58
N LEU A 7 2.01 -3.52 13.02
CA LEU A 7 3.20 -3.75 12.22
C LEU A 7 4.36 -4.22 13.09
N PHE A 8 5.26 -5.00 12.50
CA PHE A 8 6.49 -5.48 13.12
C PHE A 8 7.70 -5.21 12.23
N ASP A 9 8.89 -5.23 12.85
CA ASP A 9 10.14 -4.96 12.14
C ASP A 9 10.40 -6.02 11.06
N GLY A 10 10.68 -5.54 9.84
CA GLY A 10 10.88 -6.37 8.65
C GLY A 10 9.60 -6.78 7.92
N ALA A 11 8.41 -6.36 8.37
CA ALA A 11 7.15 -6.74 7.72
C ALA A 11 7.05 -6.21 6.27
N VAL A 12 6.57 -7.06 5.37
CA VAL A 12 6.16 -6.70 4.00
C VAL A 12 4.68 -6.31 4.00
N VAL A 13 4.39 -5.05 3.66
CA VAL A 13 3.07 -4.45 3.88
C VAL A 13 2.50 -3.89 2.59
N ASN A 14 1.24 -4.22 2.31
CA ASN A 14 0.44 -3.58 1.27
C ASN A 14 -0.60 -2.64 1.92
N LEU A 15 -0.63 -1.39 1.49
CA LEU A 15 -1.53 -0.36 2.00
C LEU A 15 -2.50 0.10 0.91
N GLY A 16 -3.79 -0.10 1.15
CA GLY A 16 -4.85 0.39 0.27
C GLY A 16 -4.98 1.92 0.28
N ILE A 17 -5.79 2.42 -0.64
CA ILE A 17 -6.03 3.86 -0.82
C ILE A 17 -6.77 4.46 0.40
N GLY A 18 -6.38 5.67 0.80
CA GLY A 18 -7.08 6.47 1.82
C GLY A 18 -6.48 6.34 3.21
N ILE A 19 -7.29 6.05 4.23
CA ILE A 19 -6.82 5.86 5.60
C ILE A 19 -5.68 4.82 5.71
N PRO A 20 -5.68 3.69 4.98
CA PRO A 20 -4.58 2.74 5.05
C PRO A 20 -3.23 3.31 4.58
N SER A 21 -3.17 4.17 3.56
CA SER A 21 -1.90 4.75 3.12
C SER A 21 -1.29 5.68 4.17
N LEU A 22 -2.11 6.28 5.05
CA LEU A 22 -1.61 7.09 6.17
C LEU A 22 -0.80 6.29 7.18
N VAL A 23 -0.93 4.96 7.22
CA VAL A 23 -0.23 4.08 8.17
C VAL A 23 1.28 4.29 8.11
N SER A 24 1.83 4.51 6.92
CA SER A 24 3.27 4.66 6.72
C SER A 24 3.86 5.85 7.49
N SER A 25 3.07 6.89 7.74
CA SER A 25 3.49 8.09 8.48
C SER A 25 3.43 7.94 10.00
N PHE A 26 2.94 6.81 10.52
CA PHE A 26 2.82 6.54 11.97
C PHE A 26 3.66 5.36 12.44
N VAL A 27 4.53 4.83 11.58
CA VAL A 27 5.50 3.79 11.93
C VAL A 27 6.50 4.34 12.95
N PRO A 28 6.68 3.69 14.12
CA PRO A 28 7.69 4.10 15.10
C PRO A 28 9.10 4.19 14.52
N GLU A 29 9.87 5.16 15.03
CA GLU A 29 11.30 5.24 14.71
C GLU A 29 12.03 3.94 15.08
N GLY A 30 12.99 3.54 14.25
CA GLY A 30 13.79 2.33 14.44
C GLY A 30 13.13 1.04 13.96
N MET A 31 11.88 1.08 13.48
CA MET A 31 11.23 -0.06 12.82
C MET A 31 11.33 0.07 11.29
N THR A 32 11.80 -0.98 10.64
CA THR A 32 11.85 -1.08 9.18
C THR A 32 10.60 -1.77 8.67
N VAL A 33 9.86 -1.11 7.79
CA VAL A 33 8.70 -1.70 7.09
C VAL A 33 8.98 -1.65 5.60
N ILE A 34 8.72 -2.77 4.91
CA ILE A 34 8.95 -2.92 3.48
C ILE A 34 7.62 -2.75 2.76
N TYR A 35 7.42 -1.62 2.09
CA TYR A 35 6.16 -1.37 1.40
C TYR A 35 6.11 -2.04 0.04
N HIS A 36 5.05 -2.79 -0.20
CA HIS A 36 4.71 -3.40 -1.47
C HIS A 36 3.62 -2.57 -2.16
N THR A 37 3.73 -2.41 -3.47
CA THR A 37 2.68 -1.83 -4.30
C THR A 37 2.31 -2.76 -5.46
N GLU A 38 1.02 -2.95 -5.69
CA GLU A 38 0.47 -3.92 -6.66
C GLU A 38 0.88 -3.65 -8.12
N ASN A 39 1.26 -2.41 -8.42
CA ASN A 39 1.78 -2.00 -9.72
C ASN A 39 3.25 -2.40 -9.96
N GLY A 40 3.90 -3.13 -9.04
CA GLY A 40 5.16 -3.83 -9.34
C GLY A 40 6.41 -3.25 -8.69
N ALA A 41 6.32 -2.79 -7.43
CA ALA A 41 7.51 -2.40 -6.67
C ALA A 41 7.45 -2.84 -5.20
N LEU A 42 8.63 -3.02 -4.61
CA LEU A 42 8.82 -3.40 -3.21
C LEU A 42 9.95 -2.57 -2.59
N GLY A 43 9.74 -2.12 -1.36
CA GLY A 43 10.75 -1.38 -0.59
C GLY A 43 10.92 0.06 -1.04
N PHE A 44 9.88 0.69 -1.60
CA PHE A 44 9.90 2.12 -1.89
C PHE A 44 9.82 2.94 -0.60
N GLY A 45 10.29 4.18 -0.69
CA GLY A 45 10.35 5.15 0.40
C GLY A 45 9.05 5.91 0.64
N PRO A 46 9.09 6.98 1.45
CA PRO A 46 7.91 7.78 1.74
C PRO A 46 7.31 8.40 0.47
N VAL A 47 6.01 8.71 0.58
CA VAL A 47 5.28 9.54 -0.40
C VAL A 47 5.93 10.92 -0.47
N VAL A 48 6.13 11.42 -1.69
CA VAL A 48 6.64 12.76 -1.95
C VAL A 48 5.62 13.79 -1.45
N THR A 49 6.07 14.75 -0.63
CA THR A 49 5.19 15.78 -0.09
C THR A 49 4.87 16.86 -1.14
N ALA A 50 3.88 17.71 -0.85
CA ALA A 50 3.51 18.80 -1.75
C ALA A 50 4.67 19.79 -1.96
N GLU A 51 5.50 20.00 -0.94
CA GLU A 51 6.67 20.88 -0.99
C GLU A 51 7.82 20.29 -1.80
N GLU A 52 7.91 18.96 -1.89
CA GLU A 52 8.99 18.24 -2.58
C GLU A 52 8.63 17.85 -4.01
N ILE A 53 7.39 18.11 -4.44
CA ILE A 53 6.83 17.56 -5.68
C ILE A 53 7.57 18.03 -6.93
N GLU A 54 8.04 19.28 -6.98
CA GLU A 54 8.76 19.81 -8.14
C GLU A 54 10.11 19.14 -8.37
N GLU A 55 10.74 18.64 -7.31
CA GLU A 55 12.10 18.08 -7.36
C GLU A 55 12.12 16.55 -7.36
N LYS A 56 11.17 15.92 -6.65
CA LYS A 56 11.19 14.48 -6.36
C LYS A 56 10.09 13.68 -7.06
N ALA A 57 9.09 14.33 -7.67
CA ALA A 57 8.06 13.59 -8.39
C ALA A 57 8.63 12.91 -9.62
N ASP A 58 8.33 11.62 -9.76
CA ASP A 58 8.67 10.82 -10.92
C ASP A 58 7.41 10.10 -11.40
N ILE A 59 7.00 10.38 -12.64
CA ILE A 59 5.79 9.85 -13.25
C ILE A 59 5.79 8.32 -13.36
N ASP A 60 6.97 7.71 -13.39
CA ASP A 60 7.14 6.27 -13.48
C ASP A 60 7.24 5.60 -12.10
N LEU A 61 7.27 6.39 -11.01
CA LEU A 61 7.39 5.91 -9.64
C LEU A 61 6.22 6.36 -8.76
N VAL A 62 5.15 5.57 -8.81
CA VAL A 62 3.94 5.77 -8.00
C VAL A 62 3.55 4.53 -7.22
N ASN A 63 2.89 4.72 -6.08
CA ASN A 63 2.21 3.63 -5.37
C ASN A 63 0.83 3.31 -5.99
N ALA A 64 0.15 2.30 -5.46
CA ALA A 64 -1.19 1.88 -5.89
C ALA A 64 -2.27 2.96 -5.73
N SER A 65 -2.02 3.97 -4.88
CA SER A 65 -2.89 5.14 -4.72
C SER A 65 -2.64 6.24 -5.75
N GLY A 66 -1.68 6.05 -6.67
CA GLY A 66 -1.27 7.05 -7.65
C GLY A 66 -0.43 8.19 -7.07
N GLN A 67 0.13 8.01 -5.86
CA GLN A 67 0.99 9.00 -5.23
C GLN A 67 2.45 8.76 -5.60
N TYR A 68 3.20 9.82 -5.88
CA TYR A 68 4.64 9.73 -6.09
C TYR A 68 5.33 9.23 -4.82
N VAL A 69 6.24 8.28 -4.98
CA VAL A 69 7.05 7.74 -3.89
C VAL A 69 8.53 7.93 -4.19
N THR A 70 9.35 7.83 -3.16
CA THR A 70 10.81 8.01 -3.30
C THR A 70 11.52 6.66 -3.43
N PRO A 71 12.65 6.59 -4.16
CA PRO A 71 13.44 5.37 -4.20
C PRO A 71 14.22 5.18 -2.88
N LEU A 72 14.40 3.94 -2.45
CA LEU A 72 15.30 3.57 -1.35
C LEU A 72 16.33 2.52 -1.80
N PRO A 73 17.52 2.47 -1.18
CA PRO A 73 18.45 1.37 -1.40
C PRO A 73 17.79 0.02 -1.12
N GLY A 74 17.92 -0.92 -2.06
CA GLY A 74 17.29 -2.24 -1.97
C GLY A 74 15.87 -2.32 -2.52
N MET A 75 15.29 -1.20 -2.97
CA MET A 75 14.03 -1.21 -3.71
C MET A 75 14.18 -2.04 -4.99
N CYS A 76 13.14 -2.81 -5.34
CA CYS A 76 13.10 -3.57 -6.58
C CYS A 76 11.79 -3.35 -7.35
N PHE A 77 11.88 -3.53 -8.66
CA PHE A 77 10.74 -3.53 -9.58
C PHE A 77 10.54 -4.93 -10.12
N PHE A 78 9.29 -5.27 -10.43
CA PHE A 78 8.91 -6.55 -11.00
C PHE A 78 7.64 -6.41 -11.85
N HIS A 79 7.40 -7.41 -12.69
CA HIS A 79 6.21 -7.41 -13.54
C HIS A 79 4.94 -7.54 -12.68
N HIS A 80 3.82 -6.98 -13.15
CA HIS A 80 2.53 -7.03 -12.45
C HIS A 80 2.10 -8.47 -12.09
N ALA A 81 2.42 -9.44 -12.95
CA ALA A 81 2.17 -10.86 -12.66
C ALA A 81 2.96 -11.38 -11.44
N ASP A 82 4.20 -10.92 -11.25
CA ASP A 82 5.04 -11.29 -10.11
C ASP A 82 4.52 -10.64 -8.83
N SER A 83 4.08 -9.38 -8.90
CA SER A 83 3.43 -8.68 -7.78
C SER A 83 2.22 -9.47 -7.26
N PHE A 84 1.31 -9.84 -8.16
CA PHE A 84 0.15 -10.66 -7.79
C PHE A 84 0.52 -12.09 -7.39
N THR A 85 1.68 -12.59 -7.81
CA THR A 85 2.22 -13.87 -7.31
C THR A 85 2.68 -13.73 -5.86
N MET A 86 3.32 -12.62 -5.49
CA MET A 86 3.64 -12.32 -4.08
C MET A 86 2.37 -12.23 -3.22
N ILE A 87 1.38 -11.45 -3.68
CA ILE A 87 0.09 -11.30 -2.98
C ILE A 87 -0.61 -12.65 -2.83
N ARG A 88 -0.84 -13.37 -3.93
CA ARG A 88 -1.61 -14.62 -3.93
C ARG A 88 -0.86 -15.78 -3.26
N GLY A 89 0.47 -15.73 -3.28
CA GLY A 89 1.34 -16.70 -2.61
C GLY A 89 1.43 -16.51 -1.09
N GLY A 90 0.82 -15.45 -0.54
CA GLY A 90 0.88 -15.17 0.89
C GLY A 90 2.26 -14.66 1.35
N HIS A 91 2.99 -13.97 0.47
CA HIS A 91 4.30 -13.37 0.77
C HIS A 91 4.20 -11.93 1.28
N ILE A 92 2.97 -11.44 1.51
CA ILE A 92 2.69 -10.15 2.13
C ILE A 92 2.26 -10.42 3.56
N ASP A 93 3.01 -9.91 4.54
CA ASP A 93 2.74 -10.14 5.96
C ASP A 93 1.46 -9.44 6.41
N MET A 94 1.16 -8.26 5.86
CA MET A 94 -0.04 -7.51 6.21
C MET A 94 -0.60 -6.69 5.05
N THR A 95 -1.93 -6.74 4.89
CA THR A 95 -2.67 -5.85 3.99
C THR A 95 -3.66 -5.03 4.81
N VAL A 96 -3.65 -3.71 4.61
CA VAL A 96 -4.59 -2.79 5.27
C VAL A 96 -5.51 -2.18 4.22
N LEU A 97 -6.82 -2.41 4.35
CA LEU A 97 -7.83 -1.98 3.38
C LEU A 97 -8.91 -1.12 4.03
N GLY A 98 -9.42 -0.16 3.25
CA GLY A 98 -10.70 0.48 3.53
C GLY A 98 -11.85 -0.42 3.10
N VAL A 99 -12.92 -0.46 3.89
CA VAL A 99 -14.10 -1.28 3.66
C VAL A 99 -15.37 -0.48 3.92
N LEU A 100 -16.44 -0.75 3.15
CA LEU A 100 -17.76 -0.15 3.37
C LEU A 100 -18.49 -0.89 4.48
N GLU A 101 -18.48 -2.23 4.39
CA GLU A 101 -19.10 -3.13 5.36
C GLU A 101 -18.20 -4.34 5.61
N VAL A 102 -18.29 -4.87 6.82
CA VAL A 102 -17.64 -6.12 7.25
C VAL A 102 -18.69 -6.97 7.95
N SER A 103 -18.87 -8.21 7.51
CA SER A 103 -19.77 -9.15 8.18
C SER A 103 -19.18 -9.66 9.49
N GLU A 104 -20.02 -10.18 10.39
CA GLU A 104 -19.55 -10.81 11.65
C GLU A 104 -18.59 -12.00 11.41
N LYS A 105 -18.61 -12.59 10.20
CA LYS A 105 -17.77 -13.72 9.80
C LYS A 105 -16.49 -13.30 9.08
N GLY A 106 -16.33 -12.00 8.81
CA GLY A 106 -15.15 -11.44 8.13
C GLY A 106 -15.31 -11.26 6.61
N ASP A 107 -16.52 -11.36 6.05
CA ASP A 107 -16.75 -11.01 4.65
C ASP A 107 -16.58 -9.51 4.44
N LEU A 108 -15.93 -9.09 3.36
CA LEU A 108 -15.64 -7.68 3.08
C LEU A 108 -16.44 -7.19 1.87
N ALA A 109 -17.03 -6.01 1.98
CA ALA A 109 -17.66 -5.30 0.87
C ALA A 109 -17.01 -3.92 0.69
N ASN A 110 -16.29 -3.72 -0.41
CA ASN A 110 -15.56 -2.46 -0.67
C ASN A 110 -15.48 -2.00 -2.13
N TRP A 111 -16.03 -2.77 -3.09
CA TRP A 111 -15.76 -2.55 -4.51
C TRP A 111 -17.00 -2.27 -5.37
N MET A 112 -18.21 -2.53 -4.89
CA MET A 112 -19.46 -2.27 -5.63
C MET A 112 -20.50 -1.67 -4.70
N PHE A 113 -21.23 -0.67 -5.20
CA PHE A 113 -22.45 -0.17 -4.56
C PHE A 113 -23.58 -0.16 -5.59
N PRO A 114 -24.73 -0.84 -5.36
CA PRO A 114 -25.77 -1.00 -6.39
C PRO A 114 -26.25 0.29 -7.07
N GLY A 115 -26.30 1.41 -6.34
CA GLY A 115 -26.69 2.72 -6.90
C GLY A 115 -25.59 3.49 -7.63
N ARG A 116 -24.32 3.07 -7.50
CA ARG A 116 -23.14 3.70 -8.13
C ARG A 116 -22.51 2.79 -9.20
N GLY A 117 -22.78 1.48 -9.15
CA GLY A 117 -22.17 0.47 -9.99
C GLY A 117 -20.88 -0.12 -9.39
N VAL A 118 -20.11 -0.77 -10.25
CA VAL A 118 -18.79 -1.33 -9.94
C VAL A 118 -17.79 -0.19 -9.78
N GLY A 119 -17.15 -0.10 -8.63
CA GLY A 119 -15.95 0.71 -8.40
C GLY A 119 -14.70 -0.01 -8.89
N ASN A 120 -13.53 0.41 -8.43
CA ASN A 120 -12.28 -0.27 -8.78
C ASN A 120 -12.14 -1.56 -7.95
N ILE A 121 -11.78 -2.65 -8.62
CA ILE A 121 -11.24 -3.86 -7.99
C ILE A 121 -9.73 -3.78 -8.21
N GLY A 122 -9.01 -3.40 -7.15
CA GLY A 122 -7.54 -3.36 -7.08
C GLY A 122 -7.08 -4.31 -5.98
#